data_AF-A0A2U3QDS1-F1
#
_entry.id   AF-A0A2U3QDS1-F1
#
_cell.length_a   1.000
_cell.length_b   1.000
_cell.length_c   1.000
_cell.angle_alpha   90.00
_cell.angle_beta   90.00
_cell.angle_gamma   90.00
#
_symmetry.space_group_name_H-M   'P 1'
#
loop_
_entity.id
_entity.type
_entity.pdbx_description
1 polymer ?
#
loop_
_entity_poly.entity_id
_entity_poly.type
_entity_poly.pdbx_seq_one_letter_code
_entity_poly.pdbx_strand_id
1 'polypeptide(L)'
;MHEVKDILWTWLLPDAERDINREEWIRYGGKWIIFDKKDRIVALAEKLRLLIDSGKIQSAKYWNEDPSAICVYSLDRDKEKVWDILKGLGAGNDKVWEYDYAWDKNIQNPINFMYSWFSKIKTILQSYGLAGTLRLIKEILRPRQD
;
A
#
# COMPACT_ATOMS: atom_id res chain seq x y z
N MET A 1 15.16 5.87 -7.23
CA MET A 1 14.22 5.23 -6.30
C MET A 1 15.00 4.09 -5.71
N HIS A 2 14.95 3.95 -4.39
CA HIS A 2 15.60 2.85 -3.69
C HIS A 2 14.54 1.99 -3.00
N GLU A 3 14.87 0.71 -2.86
CA GLU A 3 14.00 -0.28 -2.27
C GLU A 3 14.44 -0.62 -0.85
N VAL A 4 13.48 -0.65 0.06
CA VAL A 4 13.70 -1.14 1.44
C VAL A 4 12.81 -2.35 1.64
N LYS A 5 13.43 -3.52 1.77
CA LYS A 5 12.72 -4.79 1.91
C LYS A 5 12.75 -5.26 3.36
N ASP A 6 11.56 -5.53 3.90
CA ASP A 6 11.36 -6.27 5.12
C ASP A 6 10.72 -7.64 4.84
N ILE A 7 10.36 -8.37 5.89
CA ILE A 7 9.78 -9.72 5.77
C ILE A 7 8.49 -9.68 4.94
N LEU A 8 7.65 -8.66 5.15
CA LEU A 8 6.30 -8.56 4.61
C LEU A 8 6.21 -7.63 3.41
N TRP A 9 6.99 -6.57 3.40
CA TRP A 9 6.86 -5.46 2.49
C TRP A 9 8.16 -5.18 1.75
N THR A 10 8.03 -4.80 0.50
CA THR A 10 9.04 -4.02 -0.20
C THR A 10 8.52 -2.59 -0.34
N TRP A 11 9.25 -1.64 0.21
CA TRP A 11 9.00 -0.21 0.07
C TRP A 11 9.74 0.35 -1.14
N LEU A 12 9.07 1.23 -1.88
CA LEU A 12 9.59 1.99 -3.01
C LEU A 12 9.66 3.47 -2.59
N LEU A 13 10.86 3.95 -2.32
CA LEU A 13 11.09 5.28 -1.76
C LEU A 13 11.85 6.17 -2.77
N PRO A 14 11.58 7.48 -2.80
CA PRO A 14 12.35 8.39 -3.63
C PRO A 14 13.82 8.43 -3.18
N ASP A 15 14.75 8.63 -4.11
CA ASP A 15 16.19 8.75 -3.77
C ASP A 15 16.50 10.06 -3.06
N ALA A 16 15.76 11.11 -3.40
CA ALA A 16 15.86 12.40 -2.75
C ALA A 16 14.80 12.50 -1.66
N GLU A 17 15.22 12.94 -0.48
CA GLU A 17 14.28 13.32 0.58
C GLU A 17 13.38 14.45 0.08
N ARG A 18 12.09 14.33 0.39
CA ARG A 18 11.09 15.31 0.00
C ARG A 18 10.44 15.85 1.26
N ASP A 19 10.29 17.16 1.28
CA ASP A 19 9.52 17.81 2.33
C ASP A 19 8.04 17.46 2.16
N ILE A 20 7.55 16.58 3.03
CA ILE A 20 6.14 16.25 3.13
C ILE A 20 5.57 17.08 4.27
N ASN A 21 4.63 17.97 3.93
CA ASN A 21 3.90 18.71 4.95
C ASN A 21 3.13 17.73 5.84
N ARG A 22 3.65 17.51 7.05
CA ARG A 22 3.14 16.53 8.00
C ARG A 22 1.73 16.84 8.46
N GLU A 23 1.42 18.11 8.68
CA GLU A 23 0.08 18.55 9.11
C GLU A 23 -0.96 18.26 8.02
N GLU A 24 -0.60 18.54 6.77
CA GLU A 24 -1.44 18.20 5.61
C GLU A 24 -1.61 16.68 5.48
N TRP A 25 -0.52 15.92 5.63
CA TRP A 25 -0.56 14.46 5.52
C TRP A 25 -1.45 13.81 6.59
N ILE A 26 -1.43 14.30 7.82
CA ILE A 26 -2.27 13.77 8.91
C ILE A 26 -3.75 13.86 8.54
N ARG A 27 -4.18 14.95 7.88
CA ARG A 27 -5.59 15.17 7.58
C ARG A 27 -6.03 14.63 6.21
N TYR A 28 -5.12 14.62 5.24
CA TYR A 28 -5.44 14.40 3.82
C TYR A 28 -4.59 13.30 3.17
N GLY A 29 -3.54 12.82 3.85
CA GLY A 29 -2.71 11.72 3.38
C GLY A 29 -3.44 10.38 3.43
N GLY A 30 -3.28 9.62 2.35
CA GLY A 30 -3.84 8.29 2.23
C GLY A 30 -3.16 7.49 1.13
N LYS A 31 -3.79 6.37 0.81
CA LYS A 31 -3.25 5.40 -0.15
C LYS A 31 -4.34 4.73 -0.94
N TRP A 32 -4.06 4.50 -2.22
CA TRP A 32 -4.72 3.44 -2.96
C TRP A 32 -4.09 2.11 -2.60
N ILE A 33 -4.92 1.14 -2.26
CA ILE A 33 -4.53 -0.25 -2.06
C ILE A 33 -5.10 -1.03 -3.24
N ILE A 34 -4.25 -1.69 -4.02
CA ILE A 34 -4.63 -2.51 -5.17
C ILE A 34 -4.28 -3.96 -4.86
N PHE A 35 -5.23 -4.86 -5.02
CA PHE A 35 -5.05 -6.30 -4.79
C PHE A 35 -4.94 -7.03 -6.12
N ASP A 36 -3.92 -7.86 -6.27
CA ASP A 36 -3.72 -8.65 -7.50
C ASP A 36 -2.77 -9.83 -7.22
N LYS A 37 -2.46 -10.62 -8.25
CA LYS A 37 -1.38 -11.60 -8.19
C LYS A 37 -0.02 -10.91 -8.02
N LYS A 38 0.90 -11.57 -7.33
CA LYS A 38 2.24 -11.06 -7.04
C LYS A 38 3.00 -10.59 -8.28
N ASP A 39 2.98 -11.35 -9.36
CA ASP A 39 3.64 -11.00 -10.63
C ASP A 39 3.12 -9.67 -11.21
N ARG A 40 1.80 -9.45 -11.18
CA ARG A 40 1.17 -8.21 -11.64
C ARG A 40 1.48 -7.04 -10.72
N ILE A 41 1.52 -7.26 -9.41
CA ILE A 41 1.91 -6.25 -8.44
C ILE A 41 3.38 -5.83 -8.60
N VAL A 42 4.29 -6.78 -8.78
CA VAL A 42 5.71 -6.49 -9.03
C VAL A 42 5.89 -5.75 -10.36
N ALA A 43 5.19 -6.17 -11.42
CA ALA A 43 5.24 -5.46 -12.70
C ALA A 43 4.69 -4.02 -12.61
N LEU A 44 3.67 -3.78 -11.77
CA LEU A 44 3.17 -2.44 -11.48
C LEU A 44 4.17 -1.62 -10.66
N ALA A 45 4.81 -2.22 -9.65
CA ALA A 45 5.86 -1.61 -8.83
C ALA A 45 7.03 -1.09 -9.69
N GLU A 46 7.52 -1.90 -10.62
CA GLU A 46 8.60 -1.51 -11.55
C GLU A 46 8.22 -0.27 -12.39
N LYS A 47 6.98 -0.22 -12.88
CA LYS A 47 6.49 0.93 -13.66
C LYS A 47 6.35 2.21 -12.82
N LEU A 48 6.11 2.07 -11.52
CA LEU A 48 6.01 3.21 -10.60
C LEU A 48 7.36 3.88 -10.32
N ARG A 49 8.48 3.19 -10.54
CA ARG A 49 9.84 3.67 -10.26
C ARG A 49 10.10 5.09 -10.76
N LEU A 50 9.89 5.34 -12.05
CA LEU A 50 10.12 6.65 -12.67
C LEU A 50 9.15 7.74 -12.16
N LEU A 51 7.94 7.34 -11.76
CA LEU A 51 6.93 8.26 -11.25
C LEU A 51 7.20 8.65 -9.80
N ILE A 52 7.73 7.71 -9.02
CA ILE A 52 8.23 7.97 -7.67
C ILE A 52 9.43 8.89 -7.76
N ASP A 53 10.40 8.63 -8.63
CA ASP A 53 11.59 9.49 -8.78
C ASP A 53 11.30 10.89 -9.28
N SER A 54 10.32 11.03 -10.19
CA SER A 54 9.90 12.34 -10.70
C SER A 54 8.99 13.13 -9.75
N GLY A 55 8.54 12.56 -8.63
CA GLY A 55 7.67 13.23 -7.67
C GLY A 55 6.19 13.22 -8.04
N LYS A 56 5.81 12.50 -9.09
CA LYS A 56 4.40 12.30 -9.47
C LYS A 56 3.68 11.35 -8.52
N ILE A 57 4.42 10.47 -7.86
CA ILE A 57 3.95 9.56 -6.81
C ILE A 57 4.86 9.76 -5.59
N GLN A 58 4.28 9.82 -4.39
CA GLN A 58 5.05 10.09 -3.18
C GLN A 58 5.93 8.90 -2.81
N SER A 59 5.31 7.73 -2.67
CA SER A 59 5.96 6.45 -2.39
C SER A 59 4.96 5.32 -2.64
N ALA A 60 5.47 4.09 -2.62
CA ALA A 60 4.61 2.92 -2.61
C ALA A 60 5.23 1.81 -1.75
N LYS A 61 4.43 0.80 -1.42
CA LYS A 61 4.93 -0.46 -0.88
C LYS A 61 4.07 -1.61 -1.33
N TYR A 62 4.64 -2.78 -1.53
CA TYR A 62 3.88 -3.96 -1.89
C TYR A 62 4.20 -5.17 -1.01
N TRP A 63 3.21 -6.05 -0.89
CA TRP A 63 3.25 -7.28 -0.12
C TRP A 63 4.08 -8.36 -0.84
N ASN A 64 5.00 -9.00 -0.13
CA ASN A 64 5.98 -9.91 -0.73
C ASN A 64 5.42 -11.28 -1.15
N GLU A 65 4.25 -11.69 -0.68
CA GLU A 65 3.64 -12.98 -1.00
C GLU A 65 2.55 -12.91 -2.09
N ASP A 66 2.02 -14.08 -2.46
CA ASP A 66 0.95 -14.25 -3.44
C ASP A 66 -0.30 -14.90 -2.80
N PRO A 67 -1.51 -14.32 -2.92
CA PRO A 67 -1.84 -13.06 -3.58
C PRO A 67 -1.18 -11.85 -2.90
N SER A 68 -0.97 -10.79 -3.67
CA SER A 68 -0.25 -9.59 -3.23
C SER A 68 -1.18 -8.36 -3.18
N ALA A 69 -0.63 -7.27 -2.66
CA ALA A 69 -1.24 -5.96 -2.71
C ALA A 69 -0.16 -4.88 -2.78
N ILE A 70 -0.44 -3.77 -3.47
CA ILE A 70 0.39 -2.56 -3.45
C ILE A 70 -0.38 -1.39 -2.86
N CYS A 71 0.26 -0.66 -1.95
CA CYS A 71 -0.20 0.61 -1.44
C CYS A 71 0.56 1.73 -2.15
N VAL A 72 -0.15 2.70 -2.72
CA VAL A 72 0.43 3.85 -3.42
C VAL A 72 -0.05 5.13 -2.75
N TYR A 73 0.89 5.90 -2.23
CA TYR A 73 0.62 7.00 -1.30
C TYR A 73 0.46 8.34 -2.02
N SER A 74 -0.53 9.12 -1.58
CA SER A 74 -0.79 10.48 -2.08
C SER A 74 -1.70 11.27 -1.13
N LEU A 75 -1.85 12.56 -1.41
CA LEU A 75 -2.90 13.38 -0.79
C LEU A 75 -4.25 13.09 -1.44
N ASP A 76 -5.34 13.23 -0.68
CA ASP A 76 -6.69 12.95 -1.15
C ASP A 76 -7.12 13.83 -2.33
N ARG A 77 -6.65 15.08 -2.41
CA ARG A 77 -6.85 15.98 -3.56
C ARG A 77 -6.27 15.42 -4.86
N ASP A 78 -5.24 14.59 -4.77
CA ASP A 78 -4.55 13.99 -5.90
C ASP A 78 -5.00 12.55 -6.17
N LYS A 79 -5.88 11.97 -5.34
CA LYS A 79 -6.20 10.54 -5.39
C LYS A 79 -6.74 10.08 -6.75
N GLU A 80 -7.59 10.88 -7.40
CA GLU A 80 -8.19 10.50 -8.69
C GLU A 80 -7.14 10.54 -9.81
N LYS A 81 -6.28 11.56 -9.81
CA LYS A 81 -5.13 11.66 -10.73
C LYS A 81 -4.17 10.48 -10.55
N VAL A 82 -3.88 10.11 -9.31
CA VAL A 82 -3.05 8.94 -9.00
C VAL A 82 -3.72 7.66 -9.48
N TRP A 83 -5.03 7.54 -9.31
CA TRP A 83 -5.77 6.38 -9.82
C TRP A 83 -5.72 6.29 -11.34
N ASP A 84 -5.89 7.40 -12.07
CA ASP A 84 -5.80 7.41 -13.53
C ASP A 84 -4.42 6.97 -14.03
N ILE A 85 -3.36 7.41 -13.34
CA ILE A 85 -1.99 6.95 -13.59
C ILE A 85 -1.91 5.43 -13.39
N LEU A 86 -2.35 4.92 -12.24
CA LEU A 86 -2.28 3.50 -11.92
C LEU A 86 -3.06 2.64 -12.93
N LYS A 87 -4.26 3.08 -13.31
CA LYS A 87 -5.07 2.46 -14.35
C LYS A 87 -4.33 2.44 -15.69
N GLY A 88 -3.70 3.55 -16.07
CA GLY A 88 -2.88 3.64 -17.28
C GLY A 88 -1.66 2.71 -17.27
N LEU A 89 -1.13 2.38 -16.09
CA LEU A 89 -0.04 1.40 -15.92
C LEU A 89 -0.50 -0.06 -15.91
N GLY A 90 -1.83 -0.30 -15.92
CA GLY A 90 -2.43 -1.64 -15.93
C GLY A 90 -2.82 -2.18 -14.56
N ALA A 91 -3.03 -1.32 -13.56
CA ALA A 91 -3.54 -1.72 -12.26
C ALA A 91 -4.93 -2.41 -12.37
N GLY A 92 -5.13 -3.44 -11.54
CA GLY A 92 -6.41 -4.14 -11.44
C GLY A 92 -7.54 -3.25 -10.89
N ASN A 93 -8.79 -3.69 -11.08
CA ASN A 93 -9.97 -2.96 -10.59
C ASN A 93 -10.28 -3.22 -9.11
N ASP A 94 -9.70 -4.27 -8.53
CA ASP A 94 -9.81 -4.56 -7.10
C ASP A 94 -8.92 -3.58 -6.32
N LYS A 95 -9.54 -2.51 -5.84
CA LYS A 95 -8.86 -1.41 -5.18
C LYS A 95 -9.70 -0.78 -4.08
N VAL A 96 -9.03 -0.10 -3.16
CA VAL A 96 -9.67 0.72 -2.14
C VAL A 96 -8.81 1.93 -1.79
N TRP A 97 -9.43 3.06 -1.49
CA TRP A 97 -8.75 4.22 -0.91
C TRP A 97 -8.87 4.19 0.61
N GLU A 98 -7.77 4.45 1.31
CA GLU A 98 -7.72 4.47 2.77
C GLU A 98 -6.87 5.64 3.27
N TYR A 99 -7.42 6.44 4.19
CA TYR A 99 -6.65 7.48 4.87
C TYR A 99 -5.70 6.87 5.90
N ASP A 100 -4.49 7.42 6.04
CA ASP A 100 -3.50 6.87 6.98
C ASP A 100 -3.81 7.25 8.43
N TYR A 101 -4.15 8.51 8.69
CA TYR A 101 -4.36 9.04 10.05
C TYR A 101 -5.77 9.61 10.29
N ALA A 102 -6.53 9.95 9.24
CA ALA A 102 -7.90 10.45 9.34
C ALA A 102 -8.91 9.30 9.47
N TRP A 103 -8.90 8.62 10.62
CA TRP A 103 -9.79 7.47 10.90
C TRP A 103 -11.27 7.83 10.88
N ASP A 104 -11.62 9.07 11.26
CA ASP A 104 -12.98 9.61 11.15
C ASP A 104 -13.51 9.49 9.71
N LYS A 105 -12.68 9.81 8.71
CA LYS A 105 -13.05 9.71 7.29
C LYS A 105 -13.19 8.26 6.82
N ASN A 106 -12.36 7.34 7.33
CA ASN A 106 -12.50 5.91 7.02
C ASN A 106 -13.80 5.34 7.62
N ILE A 107 -14.14 5.71 8.86
CA ILE A 107 -15.36 5.26 9.56
C ILE A 107 -16.63 5.77 8.86
N GLN A 108 -16.60 6.98 8.30
CA GLN A 108 -17.70 7.52 7.50
C GLN A 108 -17.94 6.76 6.19
N ASN A 109 -17.01 5.90 5.75
CA ASN A 109 -17.17 5.02 4.60
C ASN A 109 -17.02 3.54 4.99
N PRO A 110 -17.98 3.00 5.77
CA PRO A 110 -17.84 1.71 6.44
C PRO A 110 -17.75 0.54 5.46
N ILE A 111 -18.36 0.65 4.27
CA ILE A 111 -18.31 -0.40 3.24
C ILE A 111 -16.88 -0.57 2.73
N ASN A 112 -16.22 0.53 2.35
CA ASN A 112 -14.84 0.49 1.87
C ASN A 112 -13.87 0.06 2.96
N PHE A 113 -14.09 0.52 4.19
CA PHE A 113 -13.26 0.13 5.33
C PHE A 113 -13.37 -1.37 5.64
N MET A 114 -14.59 -1.91 5.69
CA MET A 114 -14.82 -3.35 5.87
C MET A 114 -14.21 -4.15 4.71
N TYR A 115 -14.43 -3.72 3.47
CA TYR A 115 -13.84 -4.36 2.30
C TYR A 115 -12.32 -4.40 2.37
N SER A 116 -11.67 -3.27 2.67
CA SER A 116 -10.21 -3.20 2.87
C SER A 116 -9.74 -4.20 3.92
N TRP A 117 -10.41 -4.26 5.06
CA TRP A 117 -10.10 -5.21 6.14
C TRP A 117 -10.28 -6.67 5.71
N PHE A 118 -11.40 -7.01 5.08
CA PHE A 118 -11.67 -8.36 4.59
C PHE A 118 -10.65 -8.77 3.52
N SER A 119 -10.35 -7.90 2.56
CA SER A 119 -9.37 -8.16 1.51
C SER A 119 -7.96 -8.33 2.08
N LYS A 120 -7.52 -7.48 3.01
CA LYS A 120 -6.21 -7.66 3.69
C LYS A 120 -6.14 -8.99 4.43
N ILE A 121 -7.15 -9.32 5.24
CA ILE A 121 -7.20 -10.58 5.98
C ILE A 121 -7.17 -11.77 5.02
N LYS A 122 -7.99 -11.72 3.97
CA LYS A 122 -8.05 -12.74 2.93
C LYS A 122 -6.72 -12.90 2.21
N THR A 123 -6.06 -11.80 1.82
CA THR A 123 -4.75 -11.81 1.16
C THR A 123 -3.70 -12.47 2.06
N ILE A 124 -3.64 -12.11 3.35
CA ILE A 124 -2.71 -12.72 4.31
C ILE A 124 -2.98 -14.23 4.48
N LEU A 125 -4.25 -14.61 4.70
CA LEU A 125 -4.66 -16.00 4.85
C LEU A 125 -4.38 -16.84 3.60
N GLN A 126 -4.61 -16.29 2.41
CA GLN A 126 -4.33 -16.97 1.15
C GLN A 126 -2.83 -17.08 0.89
N SER A 127 -2.05 -16.06 1.27
CA SER A 127 -0.59 -16.03 1.11
C SER A 127 0.12 -17.08 1.97
N TYR A 128 -0.25 -17.16 3.24
CA TYR A 128 0.50 -17.96 4.22
C TYR A 128 -0.24 -19.22 4.69
N GLY A 129 -1.51 -19.38 4.33
CA GLY A 129 -2.39 -20.37 4.95
C GLY A 129 -2.64 -20.07 6.45
N LEU A 130 -3.50 -20.86 7.09
CA LEU A 130 -3.84 -20.69 8.51
C LEU A 130 -2.61 -20.78 9.44
N ALA A 131 -1.80 -21.84 9.27
CA ALA A 131 -0.64 -22.07 10.13
C ALA A 131 0.47 -21.02 9.90
N GLY A 132 0.70 -20.61 8.66
CA GLY A 132 1.67 -19.55 8.34
C GLY A 132 1.20 -18.18 8.82
N THR A 133 -0.09 -17.87 8.73
CA THR A 133 -0.67 -16.63 9.28
C THR A 133 -0.47 -16.54 10.79
N LEU A 134 -0.70 -17.64 11.53
CA LEU A 134 -0.45 -17.69 12.98
C LEU A 134 1.04 -17.50 13.32
N ARG A 135 1.94 -18.11 12.52
CA ARG A 135 3.39 -17.92 12.69
C ARG A 135 3.79 -16.47 12.43
N LEU A 136 3.25 -15.86 11.38
CA LEU A 136 3.51 -14.47 11.06
C LEU A 136 3.04 -13.52 12.16
N ILE A 137 1.82 -13.72 12.69
CA ILE A 137 1.31 -12.94 13.83
C ILE A 137 2.26 -13.08 15.03
N LYS A 138 2.72 -14.31 15.31
CA LYS A 138 3.70 -14.56 16.39
C LYS A 138 5.03 -13.85 16.16
N GLU A 139 5.51 -13.78 14.92
CA GLU A 139 6.74 -13.08 14.57
C GLU A 139 6.59 -11.55 14.69
N ILE A 140 5.47 -10.99 14.24
CA ILE A 140 5.16 -9.55 14.36
C ILE A 140 5.02 -9.12 15.83
N LEU A 141 4.36 -9.93 16.66
CA LEU A 141 4.16 -9.67 18.08
C LEU A 141 5.40 -9.96 18.93
N ARG A 142 6.45 -10.55 18.34
CA ARG A 142 7.69 -10.78 19.06
C ARG A 142 8.35 -9.42 19.31
N PRO A 143 8.57 -9.02 20.58
CA PRO A 143 9.20 -7.73 20.86
C PRO A 143 10.56 -7.69 20.15
N ARG A 144 10.83 -6.59 19.44
CA ARG A 144 12.17 -6.32 18.91
C ARG A 144 13.12 -6.33 20.10
N GLN A 145 14.01 -7.30 20.14
CA GLN A 145 15.17 -7.23 21.01
C GLN A 145 16.12 -6.26 20.33
N ASP A 146 16.08 -5.00 20.78
CA ASP A 146 17.14 -4.03 20.54
C ASP A 146 18.33 -4.34 21.46
#